data_AF-A0A9E2YXK8-F1
#
_entry.id   AF-A0A9E2YXK8-F1
#
_cell.length_a   1.000
_cell.length_b   1.000
_cell.length_c   1.000
_cell.angle_alpha   90.00
_cell.angle_beta   90.00
_cell.angle_gamma   90.00
#
_symmetry.space_group_name_H-M   'P 1'
#
loop_
_entity.id
_entity.type
_entity.pdbx_description
1 polymer ?
#
loop_
_entity_poly.entity_id
_entity_poly.type
_entity_poly.pdbx_seq_one_letter_code
_entity_poly.pdbx_strand_id
1 'polypeptide(L)'
;MNPCRGLAVVFALACVNANGQEPAQRLAARALGDTPLVSDLSELCDGIGGRPTGSAACNRAVEWAAKKFREAGADSVKTESFSVPHLWLPGSAEAQAIAPEKFDIRIAAAPFSPSTTGTIEAPLVDAGEAKSEELAKIAASLKGAILLVRSQEMKTFDDLFAEYVRNGSLLDAAKKYQPAAILLESTRPRGLLYRHPVTFDSSLAPAPMAVISRENAERLGRLAQHQQVKVRLSLQNRTGGEYESKNVIAEIRGREKPNEVVLIGAHLDSWDLGTGAEDNGVNAAMVIDALRGFKQLGLKPRRTIR
;
A
#
# COMPACT_ATOMS: atom_id res chain seq x y z
N MET A 1 -28.41 -42.30 65.92
CA MET A 1 -28.18 -40.90 65.50
C MET A 1 -26.85 -40.86 64.76
N ASN A 2 -26.88 -40.49 63.49
CA ASN A 2 -25.80 -40.63 62.50
C ASN A 2 -24.56 -39.75 62.81
N PRO A 3 -23.33 -40.22 62.52
CA PRO A 3 -22.15 -39.35 62.54
C PRO A 3 -22.05 -38.55 61.23
N CYS A 4 -21.84 -37.24 61.37
CA CYS A 4 -21.53 -36.32 60.29
C CYS A 4 -20.31 -36.79 59.50
N ARG A 5 -20.47 -36.97 58.18
CA ARG A 5 -19.36 -37.09 57.23
C ARG A 5 -19.03 -35.71 56.67
N GLY A 6 -17.83 -35.23 56.96
CA GLY A 6 -17.24 -34.05 56.33
C GLY A 6 -16.96 -34.31 54.85
N LEU A 7 -17.36 -33.36 54.00
CA LEU A 7 -17.07 -33.36 52.57
C LEU A 7 -15.82 -32.51 52.34
N ALA A 8 -14.67 -33.17 52.18
CA ALA A 8 -13.46 -32.51 51.70
C ALA A 8 -13.56 -32.35 50.18
N VAL A 9 -13.72 -31.11 49.71
CA VAL A 9 -13.64 -30.78 48.28
C VAL A 9 -12.16 -30.73 47.91
N VAL A 10 -11.68 -31.77 47.25
CA VAL A 10 -10.36 -31.80 46.62
C VAL A 10 -10.47 -31.03 45.30
N PHE A 11 -9.93 -29.81 45.26
CA PHE A 11 -9.64 -29.12 44.00
C PHE A 11 -8.45 -29.81 43.33
N ALA A 12 -8.73 -30.70 42.38
CA ALA A 12 -7.72 -31.19 41.47
C ALA A 12 -7.37 -30.07 40.48
N LEU A 13 -6.25 -29.39 40.71
CA LEU A 13 -5.60 -28.59 39.68
C LEU A 13 -5.17 -29.55 38.57
N ALA A 14 -5.94 -29.60 37.47
CA ALA A 14 -5.50 -30.26 36.27
C ALA A 14 -4.37 -29.42 35.64
N CYS A 15 -3.12 -29.82 35.87
CA CYS A 15 -2.01 -29.39 35.04
C CYS A 15 -2.29 -29.88 33.61
N VAL A 16 -2.75 -28.98 32.74
CA VAL A 16 -2.85 -29.26 31.31
C VAL A 16 -1.42 -29.40 30.78
N ASN A 17 -0.99 -30.64 30.57
CA ASN A 17 0.26 -30.97 29.89
C ASN A 17 0.21 -30.41 28.46
N ALA A 18 0.85 -29.26 28.22
CA ALA A 18 1.03 -28.68 26.88
C ALA A 18 1.88 -29.56 25.93
N ASN A 19 2.45 -30.67 26.43
CA ASN A 19 3.28 -31.61 25.68
C ASN A 19 2.51 -32.58 24.77
N GLY A 20 1.17 -32.65 24.87
CA GLY A 20 0.32 -33.52 24.03
C GLY A 20 -0.38 -32.84 22.86
N GLN A 21 -0.22 -31.52 22.69
CA GLN A 21 -0.86 -30.76 21.62
C GLN A 21 -0.07 -30.86 20.31
N GLU A 22 -0.80 -31.07 19.21
CA GLU A 22 -0.25 -31.03 17.85
C GLU A 22 0.52 -29.71 17.62
N PRO A 23 1.67 -29.71 16.91
CA PRO A 23 2.49 -28.52 16.69
C PRO A 23 1.73 -27.29 16.21
N ALA A 24 0.70 -27.49 15.37
CA ALA A 24 -0.17 -26.42 14.88
C ALA A 24 -0.99 -25.76 16.00
N GLN A 25 -1.51 -26.54 16.95
CA GLN A 25 -2.27 -26.02 18.09
C GLN A 25 -1.36 -25.21 19.02
N ARG A 26 -0.13 -25.68 19.24
CA ARG A 26 0.88 -24.97 20.05
C ARG A 26 1.25 -23.63 19.41
N LEU A 27 1.44 -23.60 18.08
CA LEU A 27 1.69 -22.36 17.33
C LEU A 27 0.51 -21.40 17.42
N ALA A 28 -0.71 -21.89 17.21
CA ALA A 28 -1.92 -21.06 17.31
C ALA A 28 -2.09 -20.47 18.72
N ALA A 29 -1.90 -21.28 19.76
CA ALA A 29 -1.96 -20.83 21.15
C ALA A 29 -0.88 -19.77 21.45
N ARG A 30 0.34 -19.95 20.94
CA ARG A 30 1.41 -18.96 21.08
C ARG A 30 1.09 -17.67 20.33
N ALA A 31 0.52 -17.75 19.14
CA ALA A 31 0.17 -16.58 18.32
C ALA A 31 -0.96 -15.74 18.92
N LEU A 32 -1.85 -16.36 19.71
CA LEU A 32 -2.91 -15.68 20.46
C LEU A 32 -2.46 -15.15 21.83
N GLY A 33 -1.25 -15.50 22.27
CA GLY A 33 -0.66 -15.02 23.51
C GLY A 33 0.15 -13.73 23.32
N ASP A 34 0.87 -13.33 24.37
CA ASP A 34 1.73 -12.14 24.33
C ASP A 34 2.87 -12.32 23.32
N THR A 35 2.93 -11.39 22.38
CA THR A 35 3.90 -11.38 21.29
C THR A 35 4.36 -9.94 21.02
N PRO A 36 5.63 -9.72 20.60
CA PRO A 36 6.10 -8.39 20.20
C PRO A 36 5.50 -7.93 18.86
N LEU A 37 4.53 -8.61 18.28
CA LEU A 37 3.92 -8.26 16.98
C LEU A 37 3.46 -6.80 16.92
N VAL A 38 2.76 -6.31 17.95
CA VAL A 38 2.26 -4.91 17.97
C VAL A 38 3.41 -3.92 18.11
N SER A 39 4.41 -4.21 18.94
CA SER A 39 5.60 -3.36 19.06
C SER A 39 6.45 -3.36 17.79
N ASP A 40 6.62 -4.52 17.15
CA ASP A 40 7.32 -4.67 15.87
C ASP A 40 6.60 -3.86 14.78
N LEU A 41 5.25 -3.91 14.75
CA LEU A 41 4.44 -3.11 13.84
C LEU A 41 4.60 -1.61 14.11
N SER A 42 4.59 -1.16 15.36
CA SER A 42 4.80 0.24 15.72
C SER A 42 6.21 0.72 15.34
N GLU A 43 7.25 -0.09 15.54
CA GLU A 43 8.60 0.23 15.07
C GLU A 43 8.65 0.44 13.55
N LEU A 44 8.00 -0.45 12.78
CA LEU A 44 7.96 -0.36 11.32
C LEU A 44 7.10 0.82 10.84
N CYS A 45 5.93 1.03 11.42
CA CYS A 45 4.98 2.03 10.97
C CYS A 45 5.29 3.43 11.50
N ASP A 46 5.53 3.57 12.80
CA ASP A 46 5.72 4.87 13.44
C ASP A 46 7.20 5.29 13.40
N GLY A 47 8.12 4.33 13.50
CA GLY A 47 9.56 4.58 13.46
C GLY A 47 10.12 4.78 12.06
N ILE A 48 9.69 3.96 11.08
CA ILE A 48 10.19 4.05 9.69
C ILE A 48 9.23 4.85 8.79
N GLY A 49 7.92 4.66 8.95
CA GLY A 49 6.90 5.35 8.17
C GLY A 49 6.55 4.66 6.86
N GLY A 50 5.88 5.43 5.99
CA GLY A 50 5.64 5.05 4.62
C GLY A 50 6.95 4.86 3.87
N ARG A 51 7.04 3.77 3.12
CA ARG A 51 8.32 3.21 2.65
C ARG A 51 8.23 2.75 1.19
N PRO A 52 8.04 3.69 0.23
CA PRO A 52 7.94 3.34 -1.17
C PRO A 52 9.22 2.66 -1.66
N THR A 53 9.08 1.69 -2.57
CA THR A 53 10.22 1.01 -3.16
C THR A 53 11.18 2.01 -3.80
N GLY A 54 12.49 1.85 -3.53
CA GLY A 54 13.54 2.80 -3.94
C GLY A 54 13.77 3.98 -3.00
N SER A 55 12.95 4.14 -1.95
CA SER A 55 13.17 5.16 -0.93
C SER A 55 14.20 4.74 0.13
N ALA A 56 14.79 5.73 0.81
CA ALA A 56 15.64 5.48 1.98
C ALA A 56 14.86 4.79 3.13
N ALA A 57 13.55 5.04 3.24
CA ALA A 57 12.69 4.38 4.22
C ALA A 57 12.53 2.89 3.91
N CYS A 58 12.39 2.51 2.64
CA CYS A 58 12.37 1.11 2.23
C CYS A 58 13.70 0.40 2.56
N ASN A 59 14.85 1.07 2.35
CA ASN A 59 16.14 0.50 2.75
C ASN A 59 16.25 0.27 4.26
N ARG A 60 15.79 1.22 5.08
CA ARG A 60 15.70 1.03 6.55
C ARG A 60 14.75 -0.10 6.93
N ALA A 61 13.64 -0.29 6.20
CA ALA A 61 12.72 -1.39 6.44
C ALA A 61 13.37 -2.75 6.16
N VAL A 62 14.14 -2.86 5.07
CA VAL A 62 14.95 -4.07 4.76
C VAL A 62 15.92 -4.39 5.89
N GLU A 63 16.65 -3.38 6.39
CA GLU A 63 17.57 -3.54 7.52
C GLU A 63 16.83 -3.97 8.81
N TRP A 64 15.70 -3.32 9.09
CA TRP A 64 14.82 -3.64 10.21
C TRP A 64 14.33 -5.09 10.15
N ALA A 65 13.79 -5.54 9.02
CA ALA A 65 13.26 -6.89 8.87
C ALA A 65 14.38 -7.93 9.03
N ALA A 66 15.55 -7.68 8.43
CA ALA A 66 16.71 -8.57 8.58
C ALA A 66 17.17 -8.65 10.05
N LYS A 67 17.16 -7.54 10.78
CA LYS A 67 17.43 -7.50 12.22
C LYS A 67 16.39 -8.31 13.00
N LYS A 68 15.10 -8.10 12.74
CA LYS A 68 14.01 -8.79 13.44
C LYS A 68 14.01 -10.30 13.22
N PHE A 69 14.34 -10.77 12.01
CA PHE A 69 14.50 -12.20 11.76
C PHE A 69 15.67 -12.82 12.53
N ARG A 70 16.80 -12.10 12.65
CA ARG A 70 17.94 -12.55 13.47
C ARG A 70 17.57 -12.63 14.95
N GLU A 71 16.88 -11.60 15.46
CA GLU A 71 16.38 -11.56 16.84
C GLU A 71 15.33 -12.66 17.12
N ALA A 72 14.52 -13.01 16.13
CA ALA A 72 13.58 -14.12 16.20
C ALA A 72 14.25 -15.51 16.17
N GLY A 73 15.56 -15.59 15.88
CA GLY A 73 16.34 -16.82 15.92
C GLY A 73 16.36 -17.62 14.63
N ALA A 74 16.16 -16.98 13.46
CA ALA A 74 16.26 -17.63 12.16
C ALA A 74 17.61 -18.35 11.98
N ASP A 75 17.63 -19.51 11.30
CA ASP A 75 18.87 -20.27 11.06
C ASP A 75 19.76 -19.58 10.02
N SER A 76 19.15 -18.86 9.09
CA SER A 76 19.83 -17.98 8.15
C SER A 76 18.99 -16.74 7.89
N VAL A 77 19.65 -15.61 7.63
CA VAL A 77 19.03 -14.36 7.18
C VAL A 77 19.92 -13.76 6.10
N LYS A 78 19.35 -13.51 4.92
CA LYS A 78 20.04 -12.88 3.78
C LYS A 78 19.13 -11.86 3.10
N THR A 79 19.75 -10.96 2.35
CA THR A 79 19.02 -10.10 1.41
C THR A 79 19.29 -10.57 -0.01
N GLU A 80 18.28 -10.52 -0.86
CA GLU A 80 18.40 -10.85 -2.29
C GLU A 80 17.99 -9.62 -3.11
N SER A 81 18.92 -9.09 -3.90
CA SER A 81 18.65 -7.90 -4.72
C SER A 81 17.85 -8.26 -5.98
N PHE A 82 17.03 -7.31 -6.42
CA PHE A 82 16.34 -7.38 -7.69
C PHE A 82 16.24 -5.99 -8.33
N SER A 83 16.28 -5.95 -9.66
CA SER A 83 16.20 -4.72 -10.43
C SER A 83 14.76 -4.26 -10.61
N VAL A 84 14.54 -2.96 -10.46
CA VAL A 84 13.27 -2.28 -10.75
C VAL A 84 13.54 -1.28 -11.88
N PRO A 85 12.81 -1.34 -13.00
CA PRO A 85 13.21 -0.68 -14.25
C PRO A 85 13.16 0.85 -14.18
N HIS A 86 12.27 1.42 -13.36
CA HIS A 86 12.08 2.87 -13.25
C HIS A 86 11.84 3.28 -11.81
N LEU A 87 12.65 4.20 -11.31
CA LEU A 87 12.40 4.85 -10.04
C LEU A 87 11.26 5.85 -10.19
N TRP A 88 10.27 5.75 -9.30
CA TRP A 88 9.30 6.81 -9.08
C TRP A 88 9.12 7.01 -7.57
N LEU A 89 9.40 8.22 -7.09
CA LEU A 89 9.11 8.64 -5.74
C LEU A 89 8.34 9.96 -5.80
N PRO A 90 7.33 10.14 -4.93
CA PRO A 90 6.59 11.39 -4.89
C PRO A 90 7.48 12.53 -4.38
N GLY A 91 7.19 13.74 -4.86
CA GLY A 91 7.66 14.98 -4.24
C GLY A 91 6.49 15.93 -4.01
N SER A 92 6.62 17.20 -4.40
CA SER A 92 5.56 18.18 -4.16
C SER A 92 4.40 18.02 -5.14
N ALA A 93 3.18 18.24 -4.64
CA ALA A 93 1.96 18.25 -5.43
C ALA A 93 1.09 19.42 -4.94
N GLU A 94 0.92 20.43 -5.79
CA GLU A 94 0.19 21.65 -5.46
C GLU A 94 -0.85 21.93 -6.54
N ALA A 95 -2.07 22.25 -6.11
CA ALA A 95 -3.12 22.69 -7.02
C ALA A 95 -4.03 23.73 -6.38
N GLN A 96 -4.52 24.65 -7.21
CA GLN A 96 -5.41 25.73 -6.81
C GLN A 96 -6.38 26.04 -7.95
N ALA A 97 -7.66 26.20 -7.64
CA ALA A 97 -8.57 26.87 -8.55
C ALA A 97 -8.23 28.37 -8.51
N ILE A 98 -7.98 28.98 -9.66
CA ILE A 98 -7.55 30.39 -9.77
C ILE A 98 -8.58 31.27 -10.46
N ALA A 99 -9.57 30.67 -11.11
CA ALA A 99 -10.76 31.34 -11.61
C ALA A 99 -11.92 30.34 -11.65
N PRO A 100 -13.18 30.79 -11.48
CA PRO A 100 -13.59 32.17 -11.18
C PRO A 100 -13.40 32.54 -9.72
N GLU A 101 -13.37 31.54 -8.83
CA GLU A 101 -13.09 31.70 -7.40
C GLU A 101 -11.77 31.04 -7.05
N LYS A 102 -11.03 31.65 -6.12
CA LYS A 102 -9.73 31.14 -5.68
C LYS A 102 -9.88 30.22 -4.48
N PHE A 103 -9.41 28.98 -4.57
CA PHE A 103 -9.32 28.06 -3.42
C PHE A 103 -8.31 26.93 -3.65
N ASP A 104 -7.73 26.43 -2.56
CA ASP A 104 -6.76 25.35 -2.60
C ASP A 104 -7.42 24.00 -2.89
N ILE A 105 -6.72 23.19 -3.68
CA ILE A 105 -7.15 21.86 -4.09
C ILE A 105 -6.21 20.84 -3.46
N ARG A 106 -6.76 19.99 -2.60
CA ARG A 106 -6.04 18.89 -1.95
C ARG A 106 -5.79 17.77 -2.94
N ILE A 107 -4.52 17.57 -3.30
CA ILE A 107 -4.07 16.55 -4.25
C ILE A 107 -2.84 15.78 -3.77
N ALA A 108 -2.60 14.62 -4.38
CA ALA A 108 -1.33 13.90 -4.32
C ALA A 108 -1.01 13.33 -5.70
N ALA A 109 0.25 13.36 -6.13
CA ALA A 109 0.65 12.81 -7.42
C ALA A 109 0.27 11.32 -7.57
N ALA A 110 -0.26 10.90 -8.70
CA ALA A 110 -0.50 9.49 -8.94
C ALA A 110 0.84 8.78 -9.18
N PRO A 111 1.10 7.58 -8.61
CA PRO A 111 2.33 6.85 -8.89
C PRO A 111 2.55 6.61 -10.37
N PHE A 112 3.79 6.78 -10.81
CA PHE A 112 4.21 6.79 -12.21
C PHE A 112 3.67 7.95 -13.05
N SER A 113 3.09 8.99 -12.42
CA SER A 113 2.89 10.28 -13.09
C SER A 113 4.23 10.95 -13.39
N PRO A 114 4.45 11.49 -14.59
CA PRO A 114 5.56 12.42 -14.82
C PRO A 114 5.36 13.70 -13.99
N SER A 115 6.46 14.43 -13.77
CA SER A 115 6.41 15.81 -13.26
C SER A 115 5.80 16.74 -14.30
N THR A 116 5.22 17.86 -13.86
CA THR A 116 4.84 18.93 -14.78
C THR A 116 6.08 19.71 -15.23
N THR A 117 6.09 20.19 -16.48
CA THR A 117 7.10 21.16 -16.94
C THR A 117 6.78 22.54 -16.36
N GLY A 118 7.25 22.80 -15.15
CA GLY A 118 6.92 24.00 -14.40
C GLY A 118 5.48 23.96 -13.85
N THR A 119 4.87 25.13 -13.70
CA THR A 119 3.47 25.25 -13.26
C THR A 119 2.55 25.29 -14.47
N ILE A 120 1.52 24.45 -14.46
CA ILE A 120 0.46 24.43 -15.47
C ILE A 120 -0.68 25.34 -15.02
N GLU A 121 -1.18 26.16 -15.92
CA GLU A 121 -2.42 26.92 -15.75
C GLU A 121 -3.32 26.68 -16.96
N ALA A 122 -4.43 25.98 -16.76
CA ALA A 122 -5.28 25.55 -17.87
C ALA A 122 -6.76 25.50 -17.48
N PRO A 123 -7.67 25.57 -18.46
CA PRO A 123 -9.09 25.35 -18.20
C PRO A 123 -9.31 23.93 -17.69
N LEU A 124 -10.20 23.80 -16.72
CA LEU A 124 -10.69 22.51 -16.25
C LEU A 124 -11.80 22.03 -17.19
N VAL A 125 -11.73 20.76 -17.59
CA VAL A 125 -12.81 20.07 -18.30
C VAL A 125 -13.25 18.87 -17.46
N ASP A 126 -14.53 18.82 -17.10
CA ASP A 126 -15.12 17.63 -16.47
C ASP A 126 -15.29 16.54 -17.53
N ALA A 127 -14.52 15.47 -17.37
CA ALA A 127 -14.46 14.35 -18.29
C ALA A 127 -15.36 13.18 -17.87
N GLY A 128 -16.19 13.37 -16.83
CA GLY A 128 -17.00 12.28 -16.25
C GLY A 128 -16.11 11.11 -15.85
N GLU A 129 -16.58 9.87 -16.05
CA GLU A 129 -15.79 8.65 -15.79
C GLU A 129 -14.74 8.33 -16.88
N ALA A 130 -14.45 9.28 -17.79
CA ALA A 130 -13.52 9.12 -18.91
C ALA A 130 -13.87 7.97 -19.88
N LYS A 131 -15.17 7.72 -20.10
CA LYS A 131 -15.65 6.76 -21.11
C LYS A 131 -15.38 7.28 -22.51
N SER A 132 -14.88 6.42 -23.39
CA SER A 132 -14.44 6.78 -24.75
C SER A 132 -15.50 7.53 -25.55
N GLU A 133 -16.77 7.12 -25.45
CA GLU A 133 -17.90 7.72 -26.17
C GLU A 133 -18.22 9.12 -25.65
N GLU A 134 -18.11 9.35 -24.34
CA GLU A 134 -18.34 10.66 -23.73
C GLU A 134 -17.18 11.62 -24.04
N LEU A 135 -15.94 11.14 -23.96
CA LEU A 135 -14.76 11.91 -24.34
C LEU A 135 -14.79 12.35 -25.81
N ALA A 136 -15.32 11.51 -26.70
CA ALA A 136 -15.46 11.85 -28.12
C ALA A 136 -16.37 13.07 -28.34
N LYS A 137 -17.42 13.25 -27.53
CA LYS A 137 -18.36 14.38 -27.63
C LYS A 137 -17.71 15.72 -27.25
N ILE A 138 -16.73 15.68 -26.35
CA ILE A 138 -16.01 16.86 -25.86
C ILE A 138 -14.57 16.96 -26.37
N ALA A 139 -14.21 16.18 -27.39
CA ALA A 139 -12.83 16.01 -27.85
C ALA A 139 -12.10 17.35 -28.15
N ALA A 140 -12.83 18.33 -28.69
CA ALA A 140 -12.29 19.64 -29.05
C ALA A 140 -11.77 20.45 -27.84
N SER A 141 -12.26 20.18 -26.62
CA SER A 141 -11.85 20.89 -25.41
C SER A 141 -10.77 20.17 -24.59
N LEU A 142 -10.39 18.94 -24.95
CA LEU A 142 -9.52 18.12 -24.11
C LEU A 142 -8.03 18.46 -24.23
N LYS A 143 -7.58 18.88 -25.42
CA LYS A 143 -6.15 19.15 -25.68
C LYS A 143 -5.67 20.34 -24.85
N GLY A 144 -4.63 20.12 -24.04
CA GLY A 144 -4.05 21.15 -23.17
C GLY A 144 -4.92 21.56 -21.97
N ALA A 145 -6.06 20.92 -21.75
CA ALA A 145 -6.90 21.15 -20.58
C ALA A 145 -6.42 20.33 -19.38
N ILE A 146 -6.88 20.69 -18.17
CA ILE A 146 -6.80 19.82 -16.99
C ILE A 146 -8.09 19.03 -16.94
N LEU A 147 -8.02 17.70 -17.07
CA LEU A 147 -9.20 16.85 -17.04
C LEU A 147 -9.54 16.47 -15.61
N LEU A 148 -10.80 16.69 -15.20
CA LEU A 148 -11.34 16.10 -13.99
C LEU A 148 -12.00 14.77 -14.35
N VAL A 149 -11.41 13.66 -13.90
CA VAL A 149 -11.95 12.32 -14.09
C VAL A 149 -12.66 11.91 -12.80
N ARG A 150 -13.96 11.69 -12.90
CA ARG A 150 -14.87 11.37 -11.80
C ARG A 150 -14.79 9.88 -11.45
N SER A 151 -15.01 9.58 -10.17
CA SER A 151 -15.02 8.21 -9.65
C SER A 151 -16.16 8.01 -8.65
N GLN A 152 -16.63 6.78 -8.50
CA GLN A 152 -17.57 6.40 -7.44
C GLN A 152 -16.83 6.18 -6.11
N GLU A 153 -17.54 6.33 -4.99
CA GLU A 153 -16.98 6.00 -3.68
C GLU A 153 -16.81 4.48 -3.59
N MET A 154 -15.61 4.05 -3.18
CA MET A 154 -15.31 2.64 -2.99
C MET A 154 -16.04 2.11 -1.76
N LYS A 155 -16.88 1.09 -1.96
CA LYS A 155 -17.65 0.44 -0.90
C LYS A 155 -17.32 -1.05 -0.79
N THR A 156 -16.75 -1.64 -1.83
CA THR A 156 -16.48 -3.07 -1.96
C THR A 156 -15.08 -3.33 -2.51
N PHE A 157 -14.64 -4.58 -2.45
CA PHE A 157 -13.41 -5.01 -3.13
C PHE A 157 -13.53 -4.96 -4.66
N ASP A 158 -14.73 -5.16 -5.21
CA ASP A 158 -14.94 -5.07 -6.67
C ASP A 158 -14.70 -3.65 -7.18
N ASP A 159 -15.06 -2.64 -6.38
CA ASP A 159 -14.78 -1.23 -6.69
C ASP A 159 -13.27 -0.94 -6.74
N LEU A 160 -12.46 -1.64 -5.92
CA LEU A 160 -11.00 -1.57 -5.97
C LEU A 160 -10.46 -2.14 -7.28
N PHE A 161 -10.98 -3.29 -7.73
CA PHE A 161 -10.59 -3.87 -9.02
C PHE A 161 -11.02 -3.03 -10.21
N ALA A 162 -12.19 -2.40 -10.13
CA ALA A 162 -12.67 -1.48 -11.17
C ALA A 162 -11.71 -0.29 -11.37
N GLU A 163 -11.06 0.20 -10.29
CA GLU A 163 -10.05 1.25 -10.37
C GLU A 163 -8.83 0.82 -11.22
N TYR A 164 -8.32 -0.39 -10.99
CA TYR A 164 -7.21 -0.95 -11.76
C TYR A 164 -7.56 -1.15 -13.24
N VAL A 165 -8.75 -1.68 -13.53
CA VAL A 165 -9.19 -2.00 -14.90
C VAL A 165 -9.36 -0.73 -15.75
N ARG A 166 -9.79 0.37 -15.14
CA ARG A 166 -9.97 1.66 -15.84
C ARG A 166 -8.66 2.27 -16.34
N ASN A 167 -7.51 1.96 -15.73
CA ASN A 167 -6.25 2.64 -16.06
C ASN A 167 -5.87 2.51 -17.54
N GLY A 168 -6.14 1.36 -18.18
CA GLY A 168 -5.84 1.18 -19.60
C GLY A 168 -6.54 2.21 -20.50
N SER A 169 -7.86 2.35 -20.37
CA SER A 169 -8.64 3.32 -21.18
C SER A 169 -8.28 4.77 -20.85
N LEU A 170 -7.96 5.06 -19.58
CA LEU A 170 -7.50 6.37 -19.15
C LEU A 170 -6.17 6.76 -19.81
N LEU A 171 -5.20 5.84 -19.86
CA LEU A 171 -3.91 6.08 -20.50
C LEU A 171 -4.05 6.26 -22.01
N ASP A 172 -4.93 5.50 -22.65
CA ASP A 172 -5.21 5.65 -24.09
C ASP A 172 -5.88 7.00 -24.40
N ALA A 173 -6.82 7.43 -23.56
CA ALA A 173 -7.42 8.76 -23.65
C ALA A 173 -6.37 9.87 -23.48
N ALA A 174 -5.47 9.73 -22.50
CA ALA A 174 -4.40 10.69 -22.27
C ALA A 174 -3.47 10.81 -23.49
N LYS A 175 -3.07 9.69 -24.11
CA LYS A 175 -2.27 9.69 -25.36
C LYS A 175 -3.02 10.35 -26.52
N LYS A 176 -4.29 10.00 -26.70
CA LYS A 176 -5.11 10.47 -27.82
C LYS A 176 -5.41 11.96 -27.75
N TYR A 177 -5.83 12.44 -26.58
CA TYR A 177 -6.36 13.79 -26.41
C TYR A 177 -5.33 14.79 -25.88
N GLN A 178 -4.18 14.33 -25.36
CA GLN A 178 -3.06 15.16 -24.93
C GLN A 178 -3.49 16.29 -23.96
N PRO A 179 -4.12 15.95 -22.82
CA PRO A 179 -4.43 16.95 -21.79
C PRO A 179 -3.14 17.47 -21.16
N ALA A 180 -3.19 18.67 -20.58
CA ALA A 180 -2.06 19.21 -19.82
C ALA A 180 -1.84 18.46 -18.50
N ALA A 181 -2.92 18.02 -17.85
CA ALA A 181 -2.86 17.13 -16.69
C ALA A 181 -4.21 16.42 -16.47
N ILE A 182 -4.23 15.41 -15.61
CA ILE A 182 -5.43 14.68 -15.19
C ILE A 182 -5.55 14.70 -13.66
N LEU A 183 -6.73 15.07 -13.17
CA LEU A 183 -7.14 14.99 -11.78
C LEU A 183 -8.11 13.82 -11.61
N LEU A 184 -7.65 12.77 -10.93
CA LEU A 184 -8.42 11.56 -10.65
C LEU A 184 -9.16 11.74 -9.33
N GLU A 185 -10.49 11.77 -9.36
CA GLU A 185 -11.30 11.84 -8.16
C GLU A 185 -11.01 10.63 -7.26
N SER A 186 -10.57 10.91 -6.03
CA SER A 186 -10.34 9.92 -4.99
C SER A 186 -11.56 9.05 -4.80
N THR A 187 -11.39 7.74 -4.76
CA THR A 187 -12.46 6.79 -4.41
C THR A 187 -12.71 6.72 -2.89
N ARG A 188 -12.03 7.55 -2.08
CA ARG A 188 -12.18 7.62 -0.61
C ARG A 188 -12.86 8.94 -0.18
N PRO A 189 -13.75 8.91 0.83
CA PRO A 189 -14.39 10.13 1.33
C PRO A 189 -13.52 10.86 2.36
N ARG A 190 -13.98 12.03 2.81
CA ARG A 190 -13.43 12.83 3.92
C ARG A 190 -12.02 13.36 3.65
N GLY A 191 -11.78 13.83 2.42
CA GLY A 191 -10.49 14.40 2.05
C GLY A 191 -9.33 13.41 1.99
N LEU A 192 -9.61 12.10 2.06
CA LEU A 192 -8.58 11.08 2.08
C LEU A 192 -7.97 10.91 0.68
N LEU A 193 -6.65 11.01 0.65
CA LEU A 193 -5.83 10.75 -0.54
C LEU A 193 -5.09 9.43 -0.34
N TYR A 194 -4.83 8.76 -1.45
CA TYR A 194 -4.12 7.48 -1.48
C TYR A 194 -3.26 7.44 -2.74
N ARG A 195 -2.42 6.42 -2.82
CA ARG A 195 -1.63 6.13 -4.00
C ARG A 195 -2.05 4.79 -4.56
N HIS A 196 -2.21 4.79 -5.87
CA HIS A 196 -2.56 3.62 -6.65
C HIS A 196 -1.89 3.77 -8.02
N PRO A 197 -1.08 2.80 -8.45
CA PRO A 197 -0.28 2.96 -9.65
C PRO A 197 -1.15 3.09 -10.89
N VAL A 198 -0.91 4.13 -11.71
CA VAL A 198 -1.63 4.30 -12.99
C VAL A 198 -1.06 3.43 -14.10
N THR A 199 0.16 2.92 -13.93
CA THR A 199 0.83 1.96 -14.83
C THR A 199 1.38 0.80 -14.00
N PHE A 200 1.42 -0.40 -14.56
CA PHE A 200 1.93 -1.61 -13.87
C PHE A 200 3.29 -2.07 -14.38
N ASP A 201 3.68 -1.64 -15.58
CA ASP A 201 5.01 -1.88 -16.16
C ASP A 201 6.06 -0.87 -15.68
N SER A 202 5.70 -0.03 -14.69
CA SER A 202 6.50 1.06 -14.15
C SER A 202 6.85 2.17 -15.16
N SER A 203 6.27 2.15 -16.36
CA SER A 203 6.45 3.24 -17.32
C SER A 203 5.78 4.52 -16.82
N LEU A 204 6.32 5.68 -17.18
CA LEU A 204 5.64 6.94 -16.85
C LEU A 204 4.35 7.09 -17.68
N ALA A 205 3.32 7.59 -17.02
CA ALA A 205 2.07 7.93 -17.66
C ALA A 205 2.28 9.01 -18.75
N PRO A 206 1.47 9.02 -19.82
CA PRO A 206 1.63 9.93 -20.97
C PRO A 206 1.30 11.40 -20.65
N ALA A 207 0.70 11.68 -19.49
CA ALA A 207 0.40 13.02 -19.01
C ALA A 207 0.57 13.07 -17.47
N PRO A 208 0.85 14.25 -16.88
CA PRO A 208 0.84 14.42 -15.43
C PRO A 208 -0.53 14.06 -14.84
N MET A 209 -0.55 13.25 -13.78
CA MET A 209 -1.75 12.77 -13.11
C MET A 209 -1.64 12.94 -11.60
N ALA A 210 -2.73 13.37 -10.96
CA ALA A 210 -2.83 13.45 -9.51
C ALA A 210 -4.20 12.98 -9.02
N VAL A 211 -4.22 12.33 -7.84
CA VAL A 211 -5.46 12.05 -7.13
C VAL A 211 -5.90 13.33 -6.43
N ILE A 212 -7.15 13.74 -6.64
CA ILE A 212 -7.79 14.90 -6.00
C ILE A 212 -8.78 14.41 -4.94
N SER A 213 -8.90 15.12 -3.82
CA SER A 213 -9.93 14.81 -2.82
C SER A 213 -11.32 14.84 -3.43
N ARG A 214 -12.20 13.92 -3.01
CA ARG A 214 -13.55 13.82 -3.56
C ARG A 214 -14.32 15.15 -3.41
N GLU A 215 -14.20 15.80 -2.27
CA GLU A 215 -14.92 17.05 -1.99
C GLU A 215 -14.45 18.21 -2.88
N ASN A 216 -13.15 18.29 -3.19
CA ASN A 216 -12.67 19.28 -4.15
C ASN A 216 -13.07 18.92 -5.58
N ALA A 217 -13.02 17.64 -5.96
CA ALA A 217 -13.47 17.17 -7.27
C ALA A 217 -14.94 17.54 -7.50
N GLU A 218 -15.81 17.24 -6.53
CA GLU A 218 -17.24 17.54 -6.61
C GLU A 218 -17.52 19.05 -6.69
N ARG A 219 -16.79 19.87 -5.93
CA ARG A 219 -16.90 21.34 -6.00
C ARG A 219 -16.51 21.84 -7.39
N LEU A 220 -15.39 21.35 -7.93
CA LEU A 220 -14.91 21.73 -9.25
C LEU A 220 -15.89 21.30 -10.35
N GLY A 221 -16.43 20.08 -10.29
CA GLY A 221 -17.43 19.57 -11.23
C GLY A 221 -18.69 20.44 -11.24
N ARG A 222 -19.24 20.79 -10.07
CA ARG A 222 -20.39 21.72 -10.00
C ARG A 222 -20.07 23.11 -10.56
N LEU A 223 -18.88 23.66 -10.28
CA LEU A 223 -18.48 24.95 -10.84
C LEU A 223 -18.37 24.90 -12.37
N ALA A 224 -17.79 23.83 -12.92
CA ALA A 224 -17.60 23.64 -14.36
C ALA A 224 -18.92 23.52 -15.14
N GLN A 225 -20.03 23.15 -14.49
CA GLN A 225 -21.35 23.11 -15.11
C GLN A 225 -21.93 24.50 -15.41
N HIS A 226 -21.48 25.53 -14.69
CA HIS A 226 -22.06 26.87 -14.78
C HIS A 226 -21.12 27.89 -15.41
N GLN A 227 -19.81 27.66 -15.34
CA GLN A 227 -18.81 28.62 -15.75
C GLN A 227 -17.45 27.95 -15.98
N GLN A 228 -16.58 28.61 -16.74
CA GLN A 228 -15.24 28.10 -16.98
C GLN A 228 -14.39 28.20 -15.71
N VAL A 229 -13.86 27.07 -15.27
CA VAL A 229 -12.90 26.98 -14.17
C VAL A 229 -11.49 26.93 -14.72
N LYS A 230 -10.57 27.66 -14.11
CA LYS A 230 -9.14 27.60 -14.42
C LYS A 230 -8.39 27.07 -13.20
N VAL A 231 -7.54 26.07 -13.42
CA VAL A 231 -6.74 25.43 -12.37
C VAL A 231 -5.27 25.69 -12.62
N ARG A 232 -4.56 26.01 -11.54
CA ARG A 232 -3.10 26.01 -11.45
C ARG A 232 -2.65 24.70 -10.81
N LEU A 233 -1.69 24.01 -11.39
CA LEU A 233 -1.21 22.70 -10.93
C LEU A 233 0.31 22.56 -11.13
N SER A 234 1.00 22.02 -10.13
CA SER A 234 2.42 21.64 -10.22
C SER A 234 2.65 20.29 -9.53
N LEU A 235 3.33 19.38 -10.24
CA LEU A 235 3.79 18.09 -9.70
C LEU A 235 5.31 18.01 -9.89
N GLN A 236 6.05 17.80 -8.80
CA GLN A 236 7.50 17.61 -8.81
C GLN A 236 7.83 16.24 -8.21
N ASN A 237 7.78 15.20 -9.05
CA ASN A 237 8.15 13.84 -8.68
C ASN A 237 9.65 13.60 -8.90
N ARG A 238 10.20 12.63 -8.17
CA ARG A 238 11.55 12.12 -8.40
C ARG A 238 11.48 10.87 -9.25
N THR A 239 11.85 11.00 -10.52
CA THR A 239 11.88 9.88 -11.47
C THR A 239 13.30 9.52 -11.85
N GLY A 240 13.56 8.26 -12.13
CA GLY A 240 14.88 7.77 -12.54
C GLY A 240 14.80 6.49 -13.36
N GLY A 241 15.96 6.05 -13.85
CA GLY A 241 16.10 4.76 -14.53
C GLY A 241 16.06 3.59 -13.57
N GLU A 242 16.68 2.50 -14.00
CA GLU A 242 16.75 1.26 -13.23
C GLU A 242 17.45 1.47 -11.89
N TYR A 243 16.94 0.81 -10.85
CA TYR A 243 17.54 0.79 -9.51
C TYR A 243 17.33 -0.56 -8.85
N GLU A 244 18.15 -0.86 -7.83
CA GLU A 244 18.06 -2.10 -7.08
C GLU A 244 17.18 -1.94 -5.83
N SER A 245 16.30 -2.90 -5.60
CA SER A 245 15.63 -3.13 -4.32
C SER A 245 16.01 -4.50 -3.77
N LYS A 246 15.55 -4.85 -2.57
CA LYS A 246 15.95 -6.08 -1.89
C LYS A 246 14.77 -6.79 -1.24
N ASN A 247 14.73 -8.10 -1.44
CA ASN A 247 13.99 -9.03 -0.60
C ASN A 247 14.78 -9.32 0.68
N VAL A 248 14.08 -9.57 1.79
CA VAL A 248 14.66 -10.11 3.03
C VAL A 248 14.17 -11.55 3.17
N ILE A 249 15.11 -12.49 3.26
CA ILE A 249 14.83 -13.92 3.32
C ILE A 249 15.40 -14.48 4.61
N ALA A 250 14.57 -15.20 5.36
CA ALA A 250 14.96 -15.90 6.57
C ALA A 250 14.52 -17.35 6.49
N GLU A 251 15.26 -18.27 7.08
CA GLU A 251 14.93 -19.70 7.01
C GLU A 251 14.92 -20.38 8.38
N ILE A 252 14.01 -21.34 8.52
CA ILE A 252 14.10 -22.43 9.50
C ILE A 252 14.43 -23.70 8.73
N ARG A 253 15.61 -24.29 8.96
CA ARG A 253 16.07 -25.44 8.19
C ARG A 253 15.24 -26.69 8.52
N GLY A 254 14.74 -27.36 7.48
CA GLY A 254 14.02 -28.61 7.61
C GLY A 254 14.88 -29.76 8.13
N ARG A 255 14.34 -30.60 9.02
CA ARG A 255 15.08 -31.72 9.62
C ARG A 255 15.15 -32.98 8.75
N GLU A 256 14.18 -33.19 7.85
CA GLU A 256 14.07 -34.41 7.02
C GLU A 256 14.34 -34.10 5.53
N LYS A 257 13.77 -33.01 5.03
CA LYS A 257 13.80 -32.59 3.63
C LYS A 257 14.26 -31.14 3.54
N PRO A 258 15.53 -30.82 3.91
CA PRO A 258 16.01 -29.44 3.98
C PRO A 258 16.03 -28.69 2.64
N ASN A 259 15.96 -29.43 1.52
CA ASN A 259 15.94 -28.84 0.17
C ASN A 259 14.51 -28.62 -0.37
N GLU A 260 13.48 -29.11 0.32
CA GLU A 260 12.08 -28.79 0.00
C GLU A 260 11.67 -27.57 0.84
N VAL A 261 11.03 -26.59 0.18
CA VAL A 261 10.72 -25.28 0.78
C VAL A 261 9.20 -25.09 0.88
N VAL A 262 8.74 -24.62 2.03
CA VAL A 262 7.43 -24.00 2.20
C VAL A 262 7.66 -22.50 2.32
N LEU A 263 7.14 -21.73 1.35
CA LEU A 263 7.33 -20.28 1.29
C LEU A 263 6.17 -19.57 2.01
N ILE A 264 6.49 -18.67 2.94
CA ILE A 264 5.54 -17.79 3.63
C ILE A 264 6.05 -16.35 3.47
N GLY A 265 5.26 -15.49 2.83
CA GLY A 265 5.71 -14.16 2.46
C GLY A 265 4.69 -13.06 2.72
N ALA A 266 5.21 -11.84 2.82
CA ALA A 266 4.51 -10.58 2.78
C ALA A 266 5.41 -9.56 2.06
N HIS A 267 4.85 -8.53 1.43
CA HIS A 267 5.68 -7.45 0.91
C HIS A 267 5.98 -6.43 2.02
N LEU A 268 7.15 -5.82 1.93
CA LEU A 268 7.68 -4.97 2.98
C LEU A 268 7.55 -3.49 2.66
N ASP A 269 7.44 -3.10 1.40
CA ASP A 269 7.23 -1.72 0.98
C ASP A 269 5.80 -1.25 1.25
N SER A 270 5.58 0.06 1.15
CA SER A 270 4.24 0.68 1.21
C SER A 270 4.28 2.08 0.61
N TRP A 271 3.11 2.66 0.35
CA TRP A 271 3.03 4.07 -0.05
C TRP A 271 3.29 5.02 1.13
N ASP A 272 3.79 6.20 0.80
CA ASP A 272 4.28 7.27 1.69
C ASP A 272 3.19 8.11 2.36
N LEU A 273 1.95 8.12 1.84
CA LEU A 273 0.87 8.94 2.40
C LEU A 273 0.35 8.42 3.75
N GLY A 274 0.64 7.16 4.07
CA GLY A 274 0.38 6.56 5.38
C GLY A 274 1.66 5.93 5.94
N THR A 275 1.48 4.97 6.84
CA THR A 275 2.59 4.23 7.48
C THR A 275 2.62 2.75 7.06
N GLY A 276 1.76 2.35 6.12
CA GLY A 276 1.72 0.99 5.58
C GLY A 276 1.46 -0.08 6.63
N ALA A 277 0.54 0.16 7.57
CA ALA A 277 0.21 -0.77 8.64
C ALA A 277 -0.54 -1.99 8.11
N GLU A 278 -1.70 -1.81 7.49
CA GLU A 278 -2.48 -2.90 6.89
C GLU A 278 -1.89 -3.37 5.55
N ASP A 279 -1.32 -2.43 4.78
CA ASP A 279 -0.70 -2.67 3.48
C ASP A 279 0.79 -2.24 3.52
N ASN A 280 1.72 -3.12 3.94
CA ASN A 280 1.50 -4.50 4.42
C ASN A 280 2.36 -4.84 5.65
N GLY A 281 2.49 -3.88 6.56
CA GLY A 281 3.33 -3.98 7.75
C GLY A 281 2.89 -5.09 8.70
N VAL A 282 1.58 -5.27 8.88
CA VAL A 282 1.02 -6.28 9.80
C VAL A 282 1.41 -7.69 9.34
N ASN A 283 1.30 -8.01 8.04
CA ASN A 283 1.67 -9.34 7.59
C ASN A 283 3.19 -9.52 7.56
N ALA A 284 3.97 -8.46 7.25
CA ALA A 284 5.43 -8.52 7.38
C ALA A 284 5.87 -8.83 8.83
N ALA A 285 5.26 -8.18 9.82
CA ALA A 285 5.47 -8.47 11.23
C ALA A 285 4.98 -9.88 11.62
N MET A 286 3.84 -10.34 11.08
CA MET A 286 3.31 -11.70 11.32
C MET A 286 4.24 -12.79 10.78
N VAL A 287 4.89 -12.61 9.63
CA VAL A 287 5.84 -13.60 9.09
C VAL A 287 7.06 -13.75 10.02
N ILE A 288 7.59 -12.62 10.51
CA ILE A 288 8.66 -12.61 11.51
C ILE A 288 8.20 -13.32 12.79
N ASP A 289 6.98 -13.04 13.23
CA ASP A 289 6.45 -13.59 14.47
C ASP A 289 6.09 -15.08 14.38
N ALA A 290 5.67 -15.55 13.21
CA ALA A 290 5.49 -16.98 12.95
C ALA A 290 6.82 -17.72 13.11
N LEU A 291 7.92 -17.20 12.53
CA LEU A 291 9.25 -17.78 12.69
C LEU A 291 9.67 -17.81 14.17
N ARG A 292 9.43 -16.70 14.89
CA ARG A 292 9.69 -16.60 16.33
C ARG A 292 8.95 -17.67 17.13
N GLY A 293 7.70 -17.94 16.78
CA GLY A 293 6.88 -18.99 17.38
C GLY A 293 7.49 -20.39 17.23
N PHE A 294 7.96 -20.74 16.03
CA PHE A 294 8.66 -22.01 15.81
C PHE A 294 9.90 -22.15 16.71
N LYS A 295 10.69 -21.08 16.82
CA LYS A 295 11.93 -21.06 17.59
C LYS A 295 11.67 -21.16 19.10
N GLN A 296 10.74 -20.37 19.63
CA GLN A 296 10.36 -20.39 21.05
C GLN A 296 9.80 -21.75 21.49
N LEU A 297 9.03 -22.42 20.63
CA LEU A 297 8.42 -23.71 20.92
C LEU A 297 9.35 -24.91 20.66
N GLY A 298 10.56 -24.66 20.15
CA GLY A 298 11.52 -25.71 19.77
C GLY A 298 11.04 -26.61 18.62
N LEU A 299 10.14 -26.10 17.77
CA LEU A 299 9.55 -26.87 16.68
C LEU A 299 10.52 -26.93 15.50
N LYS A 300 10.80 -28.15 15.02
CA LYS A 300 11.66 -28.40 13.85
C LYS A 300 10.82 -28.92 12.68
N PRO A 301 10.55 -28.11 11.65
CA PRO A 301 9.73 -28.54 10.52
C PRO A 301 10.44 -29.66 9.72
N ARG A 302 9.66 -30.47 9.01
CA ARG A 302 10.20 -31.54 8.14
C ARG A 302 10.93 -30.94 6.93
N ARG A 303 10.34 -29.89 6.36
CA ARG A 303 10.83 -29.09 5.22
C ARG A 303 11.37 -27.76 5.73
N THR A 304 12.19 -27.09 4.92
CA THR A 304 12.62 -25.73 5.23
C THR A 304 11.43 -24.79 5.10
N ILE A 305 11.25 -23.91 6.08
CA ILE A 305 10.33 -22.78 5.97
C ILE A 305 11.17 -21.58 5.55
N ARG A 306 10.75 -20.90 4.49
CA ARG A 306 11.37 -19.70 3.95
C ARG A 306 10.38 -18.56 3.90
#